data_AF-R7IL51-F1
#
_entry.id   AF-R7IL51-F1
#
_cell.length_a   1.000
_cell.length_b   1.000
_cell.length_c   1.000
_cell.angle_alpha   90.00
_cell.angle_beta   90.00
_cell.angle_gamma   90.00
#
_symmetry.space_group_name_H-M   'P 1'
#
loop_
_entity.id
_entity.type
_entity.pdbx_description
1 polymer ?
#
loop_
_entity_poly.entity_id
_entity_poly.type
_entity_poly.pdbx_seq_one_letter_code
_entity_poly.pdbx_strand_id
1 'polypeptide(L)'
;MQRRQLILSLSSLAAISAVKAKEAPKGKILIVYYSRKGENWWDGTTRVLQTGNTARMARVIQRTIGGDLYEIETVKPYPADYRETTKVARAELAKEARSAIKNPLPDFSAYCAVLIGHPIWWGKMPRS
;
A
#
# COMPACT_ATOMS: atom_id res chain seq x y z
N MET A 1 -64.32 -7.81 -2.88
CA MET A 1 -63.59 -6.76 -2.11
C MET A 1 -62.08 -6.96 -2.37
N GLN A 2 -61.57 -6.41 -3.48
CA GLN A 2 -60.16 -6.49 -3.87
C GLN A 2 -59.37 -5.40 -3.14
N ARG A 3 -58.25 -5.74 -2.49
CA ARG A 3 -57.31 -4.75 -1.95
C ARG A 3 -55.86 -5.11 -2.28
N ARG A 4 -55.42 -4.50 -3.39
CA ARG A 4 -54.14 -3.79 -3.65
C ARG A 4 -52.83 -4.54 -3.36
N GLN A 5 -52.24 -5.09 -4.42
CA GLN A 5 -50.79 -5.23 -4.58
C GLN A 5 -50.20 -3.85 -4.89
N LEU A 6 -49.22 -3.41 -4.10
CA LEU A 6 -48.46 -2.18 -4.34
C LEU A 6 -47.23 -2.54 -5.17
N ILE A 7 -47.29 -2.33 -6.49
CA ILE A 7 -46.13 -2.37 -7.37
C ILE A 7 -45.41 -1.03 -7.21
N LEU A 8 -44.31 -0.98 -6.46
CA LEU A 8 -43.39 0.14 -6.50
C LEU A 8 -42.58 0.05 -7.80
N SER A 9 -42.90 0.94 -8.74
CA SER A 9 -42.20 1.10 -10.01
C SER A 9 -40.81 1.70 -9.79
N LEU A 10 -39.81 0.97 -10.27
CA LEU A 10 -38.41 1.38 -10.41
C LEU A 10 -38.35 2.67 -11.27
N SER A 11 -38.20 3.83 -10.65
CA SER A 11 -37.94 5.08 -11.37
C SER A 11 -37.21 6.07 -10.49
N SER A 12 -35.88 5.96 -10.48
CA SER A 12 -34.93 7.10 -10.38
C SER A 12 -33.48 6.60 -10.24
N LEU A 13 -33.04 5.73 -11.16
CA LEU A 13 -31.61 5.45 -11.35
C LEU A 13 -31.03 6.38 -12.44
N ALA A 14 -31.15 7.69 -12.24
CA ALA A 14 -30.71 8.68 -13.25
C ALA A 14 -30.23 10.01 -12.63
N ALA A 15 -29.62 9.97 -11.43
CA ALA A 15 -29.03 11.17 -10.82
C ALA A 15 -27.68 10.91 -10.12
N ILE A 16 -26.91 9.90 -10.58
CA ILE A 16 -25.48 9.79 -10.27
C ILE A 16 -24.72 9.57 -11.59
N SER A 17 -24.70 10.59 -12.43
CA SER A 17 -23.85 10.61 -13.62
C SER A 17 -23.50 12.06 -13.94
N ALA A 18 -22.57 12.63 -13.16
CA ALA A 18 -21.71 13.74 -13.59
C ALA A 18 -20.71 14.15 -12.48
N VAL A 19 -19.93 13.21 -11.95
CA VAL A 19 -18.50 13.53 -11.77
C VAL A 19 -17.85 12.94 -13.00
N LYS A 20 -17.52 13.79 -13.96
CA LYS A 20 -16.77 13.42 -15.16
C LYS A 20 -15.42 12.92 -14.65
N ALA A 21 -15.27 11.59 -14.54
CA ALA A 21 -14.00 10.99 -14.16
C ALA A 21 -12.95 11.53 -15.11
N LYS A 22 -11.95 12.23 -14.56
CA LYS A 22 -10.79 12.70 -15.30
C LYS A 22 -10.26 11.49 -16.07
N GLU A 23 -10.09 11.61 -17.39
CA GLU A 23 -9.64 10.52 -18.25
C GLU A 23 -8.43 9.85 -17.58
N ALA A 24 -8.55 8.55 -17.28
CA ALA A 24 -7.52 7.86 -16.51
C ALA A 24 -6.19 8.00 -17.24
N PRO A 25 -5.08 8.31 -16.55
CA PRO A 25 -3.80 8.53 -17.19
C PRO A 25 -3.44 7.32 -18.05
N LYS A 26 -3.25 7.55 -19.35
CA LYS A 26 -2.83 6.50 -20.29
C LYS A 26 -1.38 6.11 -19.98
N GLY A 27 -1.16 4.86 -19.62
CA GLY A 27 0.16 4.31 -19.30
C GLY A 27 0.09 3.27 -18.19
N LYS A 28 1.18 2.55 -17.97
CA LYS A 28 1.25 1.56 -16.88
C LYS A 28 1.40 2.27 -15.53
N ILE A 29 0.88 1.63 -14.48
CA ILE A 29 1.10 2.06 -13.09
C ILE A 29 2.19 1.17 -12.49
N LEU A 30 3.14 1.78 -11.78
CA LEU A 30 4.10 1.07 -10.95
C LEU A 30 3.69 1.21 -9.48
N ILE A 31 3.63 0.10 -8.76
CA ILE A 31 3.35 0.05 -7.33
C ILE A 31 4.64 -0.37 -6.63
N VAL A 32 5.40 0.62 -6.18
CA VAL A 32 6.62 0.44 -5.40
C VAL A 32 6.25 0.35 -3.93
N TYR A 33 6.77 -0.63 -3.21
CA TYR A 33 6.53 -0.70 -1.77
C TYR A 33 7.66 -1.29 -0.97
N TYR A 34 7.82 -0.83 0.27
CA TYR A 34 8.62 -1.49 1.30
C TYR A 34 7.69 -2.15 2.31
N SER A 35 7.95 -3.40 2.69
CA SER A 35 7.12 -4.14 3.64
C SER A 35 7.93 -5.08 4.52
N ARG A 36 7.84 -4.89 5.83
CA ARG A 36 8.58 -5.72 6.79
C ARG A 36 7.79 -6.96 7.23
N LYS A 37 8.45 -8.12 7.22
CA LYS A 37 8.01 -9.40 7.82
C LYS A 37 8.45 -9.51 9.29
N GLY A 38 8.04 -10.55 9.99
CA GLY A 38 8.35 -10.74 11.42
C GLY A 38 7.35 -10.04 12.33
N GLU A 39 7.73 -9.74 13.56
CA GLU A 39 6.84 -9.16 14.57
C GLU A 39 6.46 -7.72 14.24
N ASN A 40 5.19 -7.47 14.00
CA ASN A 40 4.67 -6.13 13.74
C ASN A 40 3.54 -5.82 14.72
N TRP A 41 3.39 -4.53 15.03
CA TRP A 41 2.27 -4.05 15.84
C TRP A 41 0.95 -4.27 15.11
N TRP A 42 -0.01 -4.87 15.81
CA TRP A 42 -1.35 -5.15 15.34
C TRP A 42 -2.29 -5.23 16.54
N ASP A 43 -3.27 -4.31 16.60
CA ASP A 43 -4.40 -4.38 17.54
C ASP A 43 -3.98 -4.57 19.02
N GLY A 44 -3.19 -3.63 19.54
CA GLY A 44 -2.76 -3.64 20.94
C GLY A 44 -1.64 -4.64 21.28
N THR A 45 -1.18 -5.45 20.32
CA THR A 45 -0.12 -6.46 20.54
C THR A 45 0.83 -6.59 19.35
N THR A 46 1.86 -7.42 19.46
CA THR A 46 2.75 -7.80 18.37
C THR A 46 2.34 -9.14 17.77
N ARG A 47 2.34 -9.24 16.43
CA ARG A 47 2.07 -10.49 15.71
C ARG A 47 3.17 -10.77 14.69
N VAL A 48 3.56 -12.03 14.57
CA VAL A 48 4.51 -12.48 13.54
C VAL A 48 3.79 -12.53 12.19
N LEU A 49 4.29 -11.74 11.23
CA LEU A 49 3.75 -11.66 9.87
C LEU A 49 4.68 -12.37 8.88
N GLN A 50 4.16 -13.40 8.20
CA GLN A 50 4.83 -14.02 7.04
C GLN A 50 4.80 -13.12 5.80
N THR A 51 3.79 -12.26 5.71
CA THR A 51 3.67 -11.19 4.71
C THR A 51 3.31 -9.91 5.44
N GLY A 52 4.13 -8.87 5.29
CA GLY A 52 3.90 -7.58 5.94
C GLY A 52 2.64 -6.87 5.43
N ASN A 53 2.12 -5.96 6.24
CA ASN A 53 0.85 -5.29 5.97
C ASN A 53 0.87 -4.47 4.67
N THR A 54 1.96 -3.77 4.40
CA THR A 54 2.11 -2.97 3.18
C THR A 54 2.13 -3.84 1.93
N ALA A 55 2.80 -5.00 1.96
CA ALA A 55 2.78 -5.96 0.85
C ALA A 55 1.36 -6.48 0.56
N ARG A 56 0.58 -6.75 1.62
CA ARG A 56 -0.84 -7.14 1.47
C ARG A 56 -1.63 -6.04 0.77
N MET A 57 -1.45 -4.79 1.19
CA MET A 57 -2.16 -3.65 0.60
C MET A 57 -1.71 -3.37 -0.84
N ALA A 58 -0.41 -3.46 -1.13
CA ALA A 58 0.12 -3.30 -2.49
C ALA A 58 -0.53 -4.31 -3.46
N ARG A 59 -0.70 -5.56 -3.03
CA ARG A 59 -1.41 -6.58 -3.82
C ARG A 59 -2.91 -6.31 -3.96
N VAL A 60 -3.55 -5.72 -2.95
CA VAL A 60 -4.95 -5.27 -3.05
C VAL A 60 -5.05 -4.19 -4.12
N ILE A 61 -4.22 -3.15 -4.03
CA ILE A 61 -4.17 -2.06 -5.01
C ILE A 61 -3.94 -2.61 -6.41
N GLN A 62 -2.94 -3.48 -6.60
CA GLN A 62 -2.65 -4.11 -7.88
C GLN A 62 -3.88 -4.85 -8.45
N ARG A 63 -4.60 -5.62 -7.62
CA ARG A 63 -5.83 -6.31 -8.07
C ARG A 63 -6.95 -5.35 -8.42
N THR A 64 -7.01 -4.18 -7.78
CA THR A 64 -8.07 -3.19 -7.99
C THR A 64 -7.85 -2.33 -9.23
N ILE A 65 -6.61 -1.87 -9.48
CA ILE A 65 -6.32 -0.89 -10.55
C ILE A 65 -5.30 -1.40 -11.59
N GLY A 66 -4.80 -2.63 -11.45
CA GLY A 66 -3.70 -3.15 -12.26
C GLY A 66 -2.34 -2.58 -11.88
N GLY A 67 -1.35 -2.79 -12.74
CA GLY A 67 0.01 -2.28 -12.58
C GLY A 67 1.05 -3.32 -12.16
N ASP A 68 2.30 -2.91 -12.25
CA ASP A 68 3.46 -3.74 -11.90
C ASP A 68 3.79 -3.55 -10.42
N LEU A 69 4.14 -4.63 -9.71
CA LEU A 69 4.59 -4.56 -8.32
C LEU A 69 6.12 -4.59 -8.26
N TYR A 70 6.68 -3.70 -7.45
CA TYR A 70 8.10 -3.72 -7.12
C TYR A 70 8.29 -3.61 -5.60
N GLU A 71 8.80 -4.67 -4.97
CA GLU A 71 9.15 -4.65 -3.54
C GLU A 71 10.57 -4.13 -3.36
N ILE A 72 10.71 -3.06 -2.57
CA ILE A 72 12.02 -2.60 -2.10
C ILE A 72 12.50 -3.57 -1.04
N GLU A 73 13.66 -4.17 -1.28
CA GLU A 73 14.39 -4.99 -0.31
C GLU A 73 15.65 -4.26 0.13
N THR A 74 15.93 -4.30 1.44
CA THR A 74 17.19 -3.75 1.99
C THR A 74 18.29 -4.80 1.94
N VAL A 75 19.53 -4.38 1.71
CA VAL A 75 20.71 -5.27 1.77
C VAL A 75 20.83 -5.88 3.17
N LYS A 76 20.68 -5.03 4.19
CA LYS A 76 20.64 -5.47 5.58
C LYS A 76 19.18 -5.55 6.04
N PRO A 77 18.63 -6.75 6.28
CA PRO A 77 17.27 -6.88 6.76
C PRO A 77 17.13 -6.30 8.17
N TYR A 78 15.99 -5.69 8.46
CA TYR A 78 15.64 -5.30 9.82
C TYR A 78 15.43 -6.55 10.69
N PRO A 79 15.68 -6.46 12.01
CA PRO A 79 15.43 -7.56 12.94
C PRO A 79 14.01 -8.11 12.84
N ALA A 80 13.80 -9.38 13.18
CA ALA A 80 12.46 -9.98 13.23
C ALA A 80 11.66 -9.53 14.46
N ASP A 81 12.33 -9.25 15.57
CA ASP A 81 11.74 -8.70 16.80
C ASP A 81 11.25 -7.25 16.58
N TYR A 82 10.09 -6.94 17.13
CA TYR A 82 9.48 -5.62 16.98
C TYR A 82 10.30 -4.53 17.67
N ARG A 83 10.70 -4.73 18.92
CA ARG A 83 11.39 -3.71 19.73
C ARG A 83 12.78 -3.42 19.17
N GLU A 84 13.53 -4.45 18.77
CA GLU A 84 14.83 -4.27 18.13
C GLU A 84 14.73 -3.51 16.81
N THR A 85 13.69 -3.78 16.01
CA THR A 85 13.42 -2.99 14.80
C THR A 85 13.16 -1.53 15.14
N THR A 86 12.36 -1.24 16.17
CA THR A 86 12.07 0.16 16.55
C THR A 86 13.33 0.91 16.98
N LYS A 87 14.28 0.24 17.64
CA LYS A 87 15.58 0.80 18.04
C LYS A 87 16.43 1.13 16.82
N VAL A 88 16.57 0.19 15.87
CA VAL A 88 17.30 0.41 14.62
C VAL A 88 16.69 1.56 13.83
N ALA A 89 15.38 1.54 13.61
CA ALA A 89 14.67 2.59 12.87
C ALA A 89 14.82 3.98 13.52
N ARG A 90 14.79 4.05 14.86
CA ARG A 90 15.00 5.32 15.59
C ARG A 90 16.42 5.83 15.43
N ALA A 91 17.42 4.95 15.49
CA ALA A 91 18.82 5.32 15.31
C ALA A 91 19.11 5.78 13.87
N GLU A 92 18.55 5.12 12.87
CA GLU A 92 18.65 5.54 11.46
C GLU A 92 18.01 6.91 11.24
N LEU A 93 16.83 7.14 11.81
CA LEU A 93 16.15 8.43 11.73
C LEU A 93 16.99 9.55 12.36
N ALA A 94 17.54 9.32 13.56
CA ALA A 94 18.38 10.30 14.26
C ALA A 94 19.68 10.64 13.51
N LYS A 95 20.21 9.68 12.74
CA LYS A 95 21.45 9.84 11.96
C LYS A 95 21.19 10.24 10.50
N GLU A 96 19.92 10.39 10.11
CA GLU A 96 19.50 10.49 8.72
C GLU A 96 20.07 9.40 7.80
N ALA A 97 20.45 8.24 8.35
CA ALA A 97 21.01 7.14 7.59
C ALA A 97 20.00 6.63 6.56
N ARG A 98 20.48 6.15 5.41
CA ARG A 98 19.68 5.49 4.37
C ARG A 98 20.18 4.06 4.22
N SER A 99 19.26 3.10 4.23
CA SER A 99 19.60 1.69 4.04
C SER A 99 19.81 1.44 2.55
N ALA A 100 20.88 0.74 2.21
CA ALA A 100 21.12 0.33 0.84
C ALA A 100 20.03 -0.65 0.39
N ILE A 101 19.51 -0.46 -0.82
CA ILE A 101 18.56 -1.38 -1.45
C ILE A 101 19.32 -2.49 -2.18
N LYS A 102 18.74 -3.69 -2.18
CA LYS A 102 19.38 -4.90 -2.71
C LYS A 102 19.39 -4.93 -4.24
N ASN A 103 18.31 -4.47 -4.86
CA ASN A 103 18.11 -4.52 -6.30
C ASN A 103 18.02 -3.08 -6.85
N PRO A 104 18.50 -2.84 -8.07
CA PRO A 104 18.33 -1.54 -8.72
C PRO A 104 16.84 -1.26 -8.96
N LEU A 105 16.47 0.02 -8.93
CA LEU A 105 15.11 0.43 -9.28
C LEU A 105 14.80 0.08 -10.74
N PRO A 106 13.54 -0.27 -11.06
CA PRO A 106 13.12 -0.47 -12.44
C PRO A 106 13.19 0.84 -13.22
N ASP A 107 13.23 0.75 -14.55
CA ASP A 107 13.08 1.92 -15.41
C ASP A 107 11.68 2.53 -15.22
N PHE A 108 11.63 3.83 -14.94
CA PHE A 108 10.40 4.56 -14.71
C PHE A 108 9.77 5.11 -15.99
N SER A 109 10.49 5.11 -17.12
CA SER A 109 10.07 5.78 -18.35
C SER A 109 8.74 5.26 -18.93
N ALA A 110 8.41 3.99 -18.68
CA ALA A 110 7.20 3.33 -19.16
C ALA A 110 5.96 3.57 -18.29
N TYR A 111 6.11 4.20 -17.13
CA TYR A 111 5.04 4.36 -16.15
C TYR A 111 4.50 5.79 -16.13
N CYS A 112 3.18 5.93 -16.22
CA CYS A 112 2.52 7.23 -16.11
C CYS A 112 2.28 7.65 -14.65
N ALA A 113 2.32 6.68 -13.73
CA ALA A 113 2.14 6.91 -12.30
C ALA A 113 2.96 5.90 -11.48
N VAL A 114 3.51 6.38 -10.37
CA VAL A 114 4.21 5.57 -9.37
C VAL A 114 3.48 5.73 -8.04
N LEU A 115 2.97 4.64 -7.50
CA LEU A 115 2.42 4.57 -6.15
C LEU A 115 3.52 4.06 -5.21
N ILE A 116 3.70 4.72 -4.07
CA ILE A 116 4.71 4.37 -3.08
C ILE A 116 4.03 3.95 -1.78
N GLY A 117 4.21 2.69 -1.38
CA GLY A 117 3.69 2.13 -0.14
C GLY A 117 4.78 1.83 0.88
N HIS A 118 4.59 2.22 2.13
CA HIS A 118 5.52 1.87 3.22
C HIS A 118 4.79 1.80 4.56
N PRO A 119 5.31 1.08 5.57
CA PRO A 119 4.82 1.20 6.93
C PRO A 119 5.15 2.59 7.50
N ILE A 120 4.42 3.04 8.52
CA ILE A 120 4.78 4.25 9.27
C ILE A 120 5.65 3.86 10.46
N TRP A 121 6.88 4.34 10.49
CA TRP A 121 7.80 4.14 11.60
C TRP A 121 8.16 5.49 12.21
N TRP A 122 7.87 5.67 13.50
CA TRP A 122 8.09 6.93 14.21
C TRP A 122 7.48 8.16 13.50
N GLY A 123 6.30 7.99 12.89
CA GLY A 123 5.60 9.07 12.16
C GLY A 123 6.24 9.44 10.81
N LYS A 124 7.18 8.64 10.31
CA LYS A 124 7.91 8.89 9.06
C LYS A 124 7.94 7.68 8.15
N MET A 125 8.36 7.92 6.91
CA MET A 125 8.84 6.87 6.02
C MET A 125 10.04 6.14 6.65
N PRO A 126 10.13 4.81 6.50
CA PRO A 126 11.36 4.08 6.75
C PRO A 126 12.53 4.66 5.96
N ARG A 127 13.74 4.41 6.44
CA ARG A 127 14.97 4.85 5.74
C ARG A 127 15.48 3.84 4.70
N SER A 128 14.73 2.75 4.51
CA SER A 128 14.85 1.74 3.46
C SER A 128 14.45 2.23 2.08
#